data_AF-A0A1H9PIM9-F1
#
_entry.id   AF-A0A1H9PIM9-F1
#
_cell.length_a   1.000
_cell.length_b   1.000
_cell.length_c   1.000
_cell.angle_alpha   90.00
_cell.angle_beta   90.00
_cell.angle_gamma   90.00
#
_symmetry.space_group_name_H-M   'P 1'
#
loop_
_entity.id
_entity.type
_entity.pdbx_description
1 polymer ?
#
loop_
_entity_poly.entity_id
_entity_poly.type
_entity_poly.pdbx_seq_one_letter_code
_entity_poly.pdbx_strand_id
1 'polypeptide(L)'
;MHITFTLPHELNGICRQHPRVLYGMLFRTAWRTLAVLCDGLPGMTAVLHTWGSDLKHHPHVHCLVTFGGLDEKSGQWCWPKYKDKLVGHRKMSNTFRSYFLESLKDWMGRCGSGIYHQSYGVLTAGLEQKRWVVNQQPPTMDAEVINAYLSRYICRIGISDKRLRYDASTQTVSLSYKDYRRQEVGQAAPQAIRQLSPLLAMAQLLQHVLPPHFHRTRSYGLHAANTRKRLGGLLERHVKQAPDTVLVILRLLKAMLRLQLRNTCEQCGSVAEPLIEPVAPDHHLVASWLKITVRPPPVMGCSPKPEKV
;
A
#
# COMPACT_ATOMS: atom_id res chain seq x y z
N MET A 1 -10.97 -4.96 3.40
CA MET A 1 -10.44 -6.32 3.67
C MET A 1 -8.93 -6.33 3.48
N HIS A 2 -8.19 -7.07 4.30
CA HIS A 2 -6.77 -7.33 4.06
C HIS A 2 -6.55 -8.77 3.58
N ILE A 3 -5.94 -8.92 2.41
CA ILE A 3 -5.59 -10.21 1.80
C ILE A 3 -4.08 -10.25 1.55
N THR A 4 -3.43 -11.36 1.88
CA THR A 4 -2.00 -11.57 1.60
C THR A 4 -1.82 -12.76 0.65
N PHE A 5 -1.14 -12.52 -0.47
CA PHE A 5 -0.75 -13.57 -1.43
C PHE A 5 0.75 -13.83 -1.30
N THR A 6 1.13 -15.08 -1.05
CA THR A 6 2.52 -15.45 -0.75
C THR A 6 3.02 -16.50 -1.73
N LEU A 7 4.27 -16.33 -2.20
CA LEU A 7 4.92 -17.34 -3.04
C LEU A 7 5.57 -18.45 -2.19
N PRO A 8 5.55 -19.70 -2.66
CA PRO A 8 6.25 -20.81 -2.03
C PRO A 8 7.78 -20.60 -2.09
N HIS A 9 8.49 -21.11 -1.08
CA HIS A 9 9.92 -20.87 -0.90
C HIS A 9 10.79 -21.46 -2.01
N GLU A 10 10.30 -22.47 -2.72
CA GLU A 10 10.93 -23.08 -3.89
C GLU A 10 11.16 -22.06 -5.01
N LEU A 11 10.27 -21.06 -5.12
CA LEU A 11 10.39 -19.98 -6.11
C LEU A 11 11.34 -18.86 -5.67
N ASN A 12 11.90 -18.91 -4.45
CA ASN A 12 12.78 -17.85 -3.96
C ASN A 12 14.05 -17.69 -4.82
N GLY A 13 14.58 -18.80 -5.36
CA GLY A 13 15.77 -18.76 -6.21
C GLY A 13 15.54 -17.93 -7.47
N ILE A 14 14.49 -18.25 -8.22
CA ILE A 14 14.13 -17.51 -9.45
C ILE A 14 13.66 -16.09 -9.16
N CYS A 15 13.00 -15.85 -8.02
CA CYS A 15 12.62 -14.50 -7.60
C CYS A 15 13.83 -13.60 -7.33
N ARG A 16 14.92 -14.14 -6.78
CA ARG A 16 16.16 -13.37 -6.57
C ARG A 16 16.90 -13.05 -7.87
N GLN A 17 16.87 -13.97 -8.83
CA GLN A 17 17.53 -13.75 -10.13
C GLN A 17 16.72 -12.80 -11.03
N HIS A 18 15.39 -12.88 -10.99
CA HIS A 18 14.50 -12.10 -11.87
C HIS A 18 13.44 -11.28 -11.12
N PRO A 19 13.84 -10.44 -10.14
CA PRO A 19 12.90 -9.79 -9.21
C PRO A 19 11.86 -8.91 -9.92
N ARG A 20 12.27 -8.12 -10.92
CA ARG A 20 11.35 -7.23 -11.66
C ARG A 20 10.19 -8.00 -12.30
N VAL A 21 10.49 -9.13 -12.93
CA VAL A 21 9.49 -9.94 -13.63
C VAL A 21 8.61 -10.67 -12.62
N LEU A 22 9.21 -11.37 -11.67
CA LEU A 22 8.51 -12.26 -10.75
C LEU A 22 7.64 -11.47 -9.76
N TYR A 23 8.13 -10.33 -9.25
CA TYR A 23 7.30 -9.47 -8.41
C TYR A 23 6.19 -8.79 -9.21
N GLY A 24 6.48 -8.38 -10.45
CA GLY A 24 5.46 -7.88 -11.36
C GLY A 24 4.37 -8.91 -11.65
N MET A 25 4.76 -10.18 -11.80
CA MET A 25 3.87 -11.32 -11.99
C MET A 25 3.00 -11.56 -10.75
N LEU A 26 3.60 -11.57 -9.56
CA LEU A 26 2.89 -11.71 -8.29
C LEU A 26 1.77 -10.68 -8.13
N PHE A 27 2.03 -9.41 -8.45
CA PHE A 27 1.00 -8.38 -8.46
C PHE A 27 -0.14 -8.68 -9.44
N ARG A 28 0.20 -9.02 -10.69
CA ARG A 28 -0.78 -9.25 -11.74
C ARG A 28 -1.65 -10.46 -11.45
N THR A 29 -1.07 -11.53 -10.94
CA THR A 29 -1.81 -12.77 -10.65
C THR A 29 -2.67 -12.61 -9.41
N ALA A 30 -2.19 -11.90 -8.37
CA ALA A 30 -3.03 -11.52 -7.22
C ALA A 30 -4.26 -10.69 -7.65
N TRP A 31 -4.06 -9.70 -8.52
CA TRP A 31 -5.16 -8.93 -9.10
C TRP A 31 -6.11 -9.81 -9.92
N ARG A 32 -5.57 -10.60 -10.87
CA ARG A 32 -6.35 -11.48 -11.76
C ARG A 32 -7.21 -12.45 -10.93
N THR A 33 -6.67 -13.02 -9.85
CA THR A 33 -7.42 -13.88 -8.94
C THR A 33 -8.62 -13.16 -8.33
N LEU A 34 -8.44 -11.94 -7.82
CA LEU A 34 -9.54 -11.20 -7.21
C LEU A 34 -10.56 -10.73 -8.25
N ALA A 35 -10.10 -10.20 -9.38
CA ALA A 35 -10.96 -9.70 -10.44
C ALA A 35 -11.86 -10.80 -11.05
N VAL A 36 -11.38 -12.04 -11.12
CA VAL A 36 -12.19 -13.16 -11.65
C VAL A 36 -13.10 -13.78 -10.59
N LEU A 37 -12.68 -13.80 -9.33
CA LEU A 37 -13.44 -14.51 -8.28
C LEU A 37 -14.46 -13.63 -7.54
N CYS A 38 -14.33 -12.30 -7.60
CA CYS A 38 -15.31 -11.40 -7.01
C CYS A 38 -16.47 -11.17 -7.97
N ASP A 39 -17.66 -11.04 -7.41
CA ASP A 39 -18.82 -10.53 -8.14
C ASP A 39 -18.66 -8.99 -8.27
N GLY A 40 -18.80 -8.47 -9.48
CA GLY A 40 -18.50 -7.07 -9.80
C GLY A 40 -16.99 -6.73 -9.79
N LEU A 41 -16.66 -5.47 -10.09
CA LEU A 41 -15.29 -4.96 -10.10
C LEU A 41 -14.84 -4.56 -8.69
N PRO A 42 -13.91 -5.30 -8.05
CA PRO A 42 -13.38 -4.89 -6.75
C PRO A 42 -12.37 -3.73 -6.89
N GLY A 43 -12.06 -3.06 -5.79
CA GLY A 43 -10.90 -2.20 -5.65
C GLY A 43 -9.77 -2.93 -4.93
N MET A 44 -8.53 -2.80 -5.41
CA MET A 44 -7.36 -3.36 -4.73
C MET A 44 -6.19 -2.36 -4.70
N THR A 45 -5.62 -2.12 -3.52
CA THR A 45 -4.30 -1.49 -3.36
C THR A 45 -3.35 -2.54 -2.81
N ALA A 46 -2.32 -2.88 -3.56
CA ALA A 46 -1.36 -3.93 -3.23
C ALA A 46 0.02 -3.34 -2.93
N VAL A 47 0.72 -3.92 -1.95
CA VAL A 47 2.05 -3.52 -1.50
C VAL A 47 2.95 -4.76 -1.45
N LEU A 48 4.08 -4.72 -2.15
CA LEU A 48 5.06 -5.81 -2.18
C LEU A 48 5.95 -5.80 -0.94
N HIS A 49 6.06 -6.97 -0.31
CA HIS A 49 7.02 -7.27 0.74
C HIS A 49 7.86 -8.48 0.30
N THR A 50 9.16 -8.45 0.59
CA THR A 50 10.10 -9.50 0.17
C THR A 50 10.77 -10.22 1.34
N TRP A 51 10.33 -9.97 2.57
CA TRP A 51 10.94 -10.46 3.80
C TRP A 51 9.92 -11.15 4.72
N GLY A 52 10.36 -12.20 5.41
CA GLY A 52 9.63 -12.77 6.53
C GLY A 52 9.93 -12.03 7.84
N SER A 53 9.31 -12.50 8.94
CA SER A 53 9.62 -12.05 10.30
C SER A 53 11.13 -12.19 10.59
N ASP A 54 11.77 -13.26 10.15
CA ASP A 54 13.21 -13.53 10.33
C ASP A 54 14.13 -12.90 9.26
N LEU A 55 13.60 -11.93 8.50
CA LEU A 55 14.23 -11.30 7.33
C LEU A 55 14.64 -12.27 6.21
N LYS A 56 14.20 -13.53 6.21
CA LYS A 56 14.43 -14.40 5.05
C LYS A 56 13.63 -13.94 3.84
N HIS A 57 14.14 -14.24 2.65
CA HIS A 57 13.44 -13.96 1.41
C HIS A 57 12.06 -14.62 1.41
N HIS A 58 11.03 -13.80 1.33
CA HIS A 58 9.64 -14.23 1.40
C HIS A 58 8.77 -13.28 0.58
N PRO A 59 8.73 -13.43 -0.76
CA PRO A 59 7.92 -12.56 -1.62
C PRO A 59 6.43 -12.76 -1.36
N HIS A 60 5.75 -11.68 -0.98
CA HIS A 60 4.32 -11.64 -0.81
C HIS A 60 3.76 -10.25 -1.10
N VAL A 61 2.49 -10.18 -1.49
CA VAL A 61 1.78 -8.91 -1.66
C VAL A 61 0.66 -8.81 -0.64
N HIS A 62 0.69 -7.72 0.10
CA HIS A 62 -0.34 -7.28 1.01
C HIS A 62 -1.35 -6.44 0.22
N CYS A 63 -2.60 -6.86 0.17
CA CYS A 63 -3.66 -6.22 -0.59
C CYS A 63 -4.76 -5.69 0.34
N LEU A 64 -5.03 -4.38 0.29
CA LEU A 64 -6.27 -3.79 0.78
C LEU A 64 -7.31 -3.88 -0.34
N VAL A 65 -8.35 -4.68 -0.10
CA VAL A 65 -9.40 -4.99 -1.08
C VAL A 65 -10.75 -4.51 -0.56
N THR A 66 -11.59 -3.99 -1.45
CA THR A 66 -13.01 -3.73 -1.14
C THR A 66 -13.71 -5.02 -0.75
N PHE A 67 -14.75 -4.92 0.08
CA PHE A 67 -15.57 -6.07 0.42
C PHE A 67 -16.75 -6.15 -0.57
N GLY A 68 -16.54 -6.88 -1.66
CA GLY A 68 -17.42 -6.85 -2.84
C GLY A 68 -16.86 -5.98 -3.96
N GLY A 69 -17.66 -5.77 -5.00
CA GLY A 69 -17.31 -5.02 -6.19
C GLY A 69 -18.49 -4.30 -6.82
N LEU A 70 -18.22 -3.38 -7.74
CA LEU A 70 -19.24 -2.65 -8.48
C LEU A 70 -19.59 -3.42 -9.77
N ASP A 71 -20.86 -3.73 -9.98
CA ASP A 71 -21.30 -4.12 -11.33
C ASP A 71 -21.35 -2.87 -12.22
N GLU A 72 -20.44 -2.81 -13.19
CA GLU A 72 -20.33 -1.66 -14.10
C GLU A 72 -21.59 -1.45 -14.98
N LYS A 73 -22.42 -2.49 -15.18
CA LYS A 73 -23.63 -2.39 -16.00
C LYS A 73 -24.82 -1.84 -15.22
N SER A 74 -25.10 -2.41 -14.05
CA SER A 74 -26.23 -1.99 -13.22
C SER A 74 -25.91 -0.80 -12.31
N GLY A 75 -24.63 -0.51 -12.09
CA GLY A 75 -24.17 0.46 -11.10
C GLY A 75 -24.38 0.01 -9.64
N GLN A 76 -24.81 -1.24 -9.43
CA GLN A 76 -25.11 -1.78 -8.11
C GLN A 76 -23.88 -2.43 -7.48
N TRP A 77 -23.83 -2.42 -6.14
CA TRP A 77 -22.77 -3.10 -5.40
C TRP A 77 -23.06 -4.60 -5.25
N CYS A 78 -22.12 -5.43 -5.69
CA CYS A 78 -22.14 -6.87 -5.54
C CYS A 78 -21.46 -7.27 -4.23
N TRP A 79 -22.26 -7.68 -3.24
CA TRP A 79 -21.74 -8.19 -1.97
C TRP A 79 -21.32 -9.66 -2.09
N PRO A 80 -20.22 -10.08 -1.43
CA PRO A 80 -19.82 -11.48 -1.38
C PRO A 80 -20.87 -12.34 -0.67
N LYS A 81 -20.98 -13.61 -1.08
CA LYS A 81 -21.86 -14.59 -0.43
C LYS A 81 -21.51 -14.84 1.05
N TYR A 82 -20.24 -14.71 1.44
CA TYR A 82 -19.79 -14.96 2.81
C TYR A 82 -19.69 -13.66 3.60
N LYS A 83 -19.93 -13.72 4.91
CA LYS A 83 -19.84 -12.55 5.81
C LYS A 83 -18.39 -12.14 6.14
N ASP A 84 -17.47 -13.10 6.16
CA ASP A 84 -16.11 -12.96 6.69
C ASP A 84 -15.01 -13.03 5.61
N LYS A 85 -15.36 -13.29 4.36
CA LYS A 85 -14.40 -13.49 3.27
C LYS A 85 -15.02 -13.17 1.91
N LEU A 86 -14.18 -12.84 0.93
CA LEU A 86 -14.67 -12.65 -0.45
C LEU A 86 -15.02 -13.99 -1.09
N VAL A 87 -14.13 -14.97 -0.91
CA VAL A 87 -14.19 -16.27 -1.59
C VAL A 87 -13.60 -17.33 -0.67
N GLY A 88 -14.09 -18.57 -0.77
CA GLY A 88 -13.51 -19.69 -0.03
C GLY A 88 -11.99 -19.81 -0.22
N HIS A 89 -11.24 -19.97 0.88
CA HIS A 89 -9.78 -19.97 0.87
C HIS A 89 -9.16 -20.94 -0.15
N ARG A 90 -9.69 -22.18 -0.24
CA ARG A 90 -9.18 -23.18 -1.20
C ARG A 90 -9.36 -22.71 -2.65
N LYS A 91 -10.51 -22.14 -2.99
CA LYS A 91 -10.78 -21.62 -4.34
C LYS A 91 -9.80 -20.49 -4.68
N MET A 92 -9.64 -19.52 -3.78
CA MET A 92 -8.72 -18.40 -3.99
C MET A 92 -7.26 -18.85 -4.12
N SER A 93 -6.79 -19.71 -3.21
CA SER A 93 -5.42 -20.26 -3.27
C SER A 93 -5.16 -21.04 -4.55
N ASN A 94 -6.11 -21.88 -4.97
CA ASN A 94 -5.95 -22.70 -6.18
C ASN A 94 -5.94 -21.83 -7.45
N THR A 95 -6.86 -20.85 -7.55
CA THR A 95 -6.90 -19.93 -8.68
C THR A 95 -5.62 -19.08 -8.76
N PHE A 96 -5.13 -18.56 -7.63
CA PHE A 96 -3.87 -17.83 -7.59
C PHE A 96 -2.68 -18.68 -8.03
N ARG A 97 -2.58 -19.91 -7.50
CA ARG A 97 -1.55 -20.88 -7.89
C ARG A 97 -1.58 -21.12 -9.40
N SER A 98 -2.74 -21.46 -9.96
CA SER A 98 -2.89 -21.75 -11.38
C SER A 98 -2.46 -20.56 -12.25
N TYR A 99 -2.94 -19.35 -11.94
CA TYR A 99 -2.56 -18.15 -12.72
C TYR A 99 -1.08 -17.80 -12.60
N PHE A 100 -0.47 -18.00 -11.43
CA PHE A 100 0.96 -17.76 -11.27
C PHE A 100 1.80 -18.77 -12.06
N LEU A 101 1.47 -20.06 -11.96
CA LEU A 101 2.18 -21.12 -12.68
C LEU A 101 2.01 -20.99 -14.20
N GLU A 102 0.81 -20.67 -14.69
CA GLU A 102 0.54 -20.33 -16.10
C GLU A 102 1.42 -19.16 -16.57
N SER A 103 1.40 -18.05 -15.83
CA SER A 103 2.21 -16.87 -16.16
C SER A 103 3.71 -17.15 -16.13
N LEU A 104 4.15 -18.02 -15.23
CA LEU A 104 5.54 -18.46 -15.12
C LEU A 104 5.93 -19.32 -16.32
N LYS A 105 5.09 -20.29 -16.69
CA LYS A 105 5.29 -21.15 -17.86
C LYS A 105 5.44 -20.33 -19.14
N ASP A 106 4.53 -19.39 -19.36
CA ASP A 106 4.53 -18.53 -20.56
C ASP A 106 5.75 -17.61 -20.61
N TRP A 107 6.18 -17.08 -19.47
CA TRP A 107 7.39 -16.27 -19.41
C TRP A 107 8.64 -17.11 -19.65
N MET A 108 8.78 -18.25 -18.99
CA MET A 108 9.94 -19.13 -19.19
C MET A 108 10.01 -19.67 -20.63
N GLY A 109 8.86 -20.00 -21.23
CA GLY A 109 8.79 -20.45 -22.62
C GLY A 109 9.21 -19.37 -23.62
N ARG A 110 8.80 -18.11 -23.41
CA ARG A 110 9.17 -16.99 -24.29
C ARG A 110 10.64 -16.62 -24.22
N CYS A 111 11.27 -16.74 -23.06
CA CYS A 111 12.68 -16.39 -22.91
C CYS A 111 13.65 -17.49 -23.37
N GLY A 112 13.16 -18.73 -23.54
CA GLY A 112 13.98 -19.86 -23.95
C GLY A 112 14.84 -20.44 -22.81
N SER A 113 15.81 -21.28 -23.18
CA SER A 113 16.75 -21.89 -22.23
C SER A 113 17.74 -20.85 -21.67
N GLY A 114 18.27 -21.12 -20.47
CA GLY A 114 19.33 -20.29 -19.87
C GLY A 114 18.87 -19.16 -18.95
N ILE A 115 17.56 -18.90 -18.82
CA ILE A 115 17.07 -17.91 -17.85
C ILE A 115 17.23 -18.35 -16.38
N TYR A 116 17.27 -19.65 -16.13
CA TYR A 116 17.37 -20.23 -14.81
C TYR A 116 18.00 -21.62 -14.95
N HIS A 117 18.71 -22.06 -13.91
CA HIS A 117 19.43 -23.34 -13.92
C HIS A 117 18.49 -24.57 -13.97
N GLN A 118 17.20 -24.41 -13.67
CA GLN A 118 16.18 -25.45 -13.77
C GLN A 118 15.18 -25.12 -14.88
N SER A 119 14.72 -26.16 -15.59
CA SER A 119 13.58 -26.04 -16.50
C SER A 119 12.28 -25.76 -15.73
N TYR A 120 11.24 -25.28 -16.42
CA TYR A 120 9.93 -25.05 -15.80
C TYR A 120 9.43 -26.31 -15.06
N GLY A 121 9.45 -27.47 -15.73
CA GLY A 121 8.95 -28.71 -15.15
C GLY A 121 9.69 -29.15 -13.88
N VAL A 122 11.02 -28.95 -13.83
CA VAL A 122 11.82 -29.26 -12.62
C VAL A 122 11.54 -28.26 -11.51
N LEU A 123 11.49 -26.96 -11.83
CA LEU A 123 11.22 -25.90 -10.86
C LEU A 123 9.83 -26.01 -10.23
N THR A 124 8.83 -26.43 -11.02
CA THR A 124 7.43 -26.53 -10.57
C THR A 124 7.03 -27.93 -10.12
N ALA A 125 7.96 -28.89 -10.11
CA ALA A 125 7.71 -30.22 -9.59
C ALA A 125 7.19 -30.13 -8.14
N GLY A 126 6.02 -30.70 -7.87
CA GLY A 126 5.38 -30.65 -6.55
C GLY A 126 4.63 -29.35 -6.23
N LEU A 127 4.85 -28.24 -6.95
CA LEU A 127 4.19 -26.96 -6.67
C LEU A 127 2.69 -26.98 -7.02
N GLU A 128 2.30 -27.81 -7.99
CA GLU A 128 0.90 -28.01 -8.39
C GLU A 128 0.11 -28.78 -7.33
N GLN A 129 0.75 -29.69 -6.59
CA GLN A 129 0.14 -30.45 -5.50
C GLN A 129 0.24 -29.70 -4.16
N LYS A 130 1.23 -28.81 -4.02
CA LYS A 130 1.42 -28.01 -2.81
C LYS A 130 0.25 -27.07 -2.55
N ARG A 131 -0.11 -26.93 -1.27
CA ARG A 131 -1.10 -25.96 -0.81
C ARG A 131 -0.46 -24.56 -0.73
N TRP A 132 -0.85 -23.68 -1.64
CA TRP A 132 -0.46 -22.27 -1.60
C TRP A 132 -1.29 -21.51 -0.58
N VAL A 133 -0.68 -20.54 0.10
CA VAL A 133 -1.32 -19.80 1.18
C VAL A 133 -1.74 -18.43 0.67
N VAL A 134 -3.06 -18.20 0.65
CA VAL A 134 -3.66 -16.87 0.53
C VAL A 134 -4.44 -16.60 1.82
N ASN A 135 -3.94 -15.65 2.60
CA ASN A 135 -4.57 -15.27 3.86
C ASN A 135 -5.60 -14.17 3.59
N GLN A 136 -6.83 -14.34 4.07
CA GLN A 136 -7.88 -13.32 4.01
C GLN A 136 -8.30 -13.02 5.44
N GLN A 137 -8.13 -11.77 5.86
CA GLN A 137 -8.68 -11.30 7.12
C GLN A 137 -10.14 -10.88 6.93
N PRO A 138 -10.98 -10.98 7.97
CA PRO A 138 -12.35 -10.48 7.94
C PRO A 138 -12.42 -9.01 7.50
N PRO A 139 -13.54 -8.59 6.87
CA PRO A 139 -13.74 -7.20 6.52
C PRO A 139 -13.76 -6.35 7.78
N THR A 140 -13.20 -5.15 7.68
CA THR A 140 -13.23 -4.15 8.73
C THR A 140 -13.54 -2.80 8.11
N MET A 141 -14.38 -2.02 8.79
CA MET A 141 -14.64 -0.62 8.51
C MET A 141 -13.89 0.31 9.47
N ASP A 142 -13.14 -0.26 10.42
CA ASP A 142 -12.34 0.49 11.36
C ASP A 142 -11.19 1.19 10.64
N ALA A 143 -11.29 2.53 10.60
CA ALA A 143 -10.29 3.38 9.98
C ALA A 143 -8.92 3.20 10.62
N GLU A 144 -8.82 3.01 11.94
CA GLU A 144 -7.53 2.79 12.62
C GLU A 144 -6.89 1.48 12.18
N VAL A 145 -7.66 0.40 12.02
CA VAL A 145 -7.15 -0.88 11.52
C VAL A 145 -6.66 -0.76 10.07
N ILE A 146 -7.44 -0.12 9.20
CA ILE A 146 -7.07 0.13 7.80
C ILE A 146 -5.81 1.00 7.71
N ASN A 147 -5.67 1.96 8.61
CA ASN A 147 -4.56 2.87 8.62
C ASN A 147 -3.30 2.30 9.26
N ALA A 148 -3.44 1.56 10.35
CA ALA A 148 -2.36 0.79 10.93
C ALA A 148 -1.82 -0.23 9.92
N TYR A 149 -2.68 -0.77 9.07
CA TYR A 149 -2.28 -1.54 7.90
C TYR A 149 -1.47 -0.67 6.91
N LEU A 150 -2.04 0.40 6.37
CA LEU A 150 -1.35 1.24 5.38
C LEU A 150 0.01 1.75 5.90
N SER A 151 0.07 2.27 7.13
CA SER A 151 1.30 2.76 7.76
C SER A 151 2.38 1.69 7.94
N ARG A 152 2.03 0.50 8.45
CA ARG A 152 3.00 -0.58 8.70
C ARG A 152 3.57 -1.15 7.40
N TYR A 153 2.74 -1.30 6.37
CA TYR A 153 3.14 -1.99 5.14
C TYR A 153 3.67 -1.04 4.06
N ILE A 154 3.20 0.22 4.00
CA ILE A 154 3.67 1.22 3.02
C ILE A 154 4.89 1.97 3.52
N CYS A 155 4.96 2.36 4.79
CA CYS A 155 5.98 3.29 5.26
C CYS A 155 7.19 2.61 5.90
N ARG A 156 7.04 1.38 6.40
CA ARG A 156 8.12 0.69 7.12
C ARG A 156 8.94 -0.17 6.15
N ILE A 157 10.25 0.06 6.15
CA ILE A 157 11.24 -0.88 5.61
C ILE A 157 11.31 -2.04 6.62
N GLY A 158 11.47 -3.28 6.17
CA GLY A 158 11.14 -4.53 6.88
C GLY A 158 11.68 -4.81 8.29
N ILE A 159 12.41 -3.87 8.90
CA ILE A 159 12.93 -4.00 10.25
C ILE A 159 12.95 -2.66 10.98
N SER A 160 12.68 -2.66 12.30
CA SER A 160 13.02 -1.52 13.16
C SER A 160 14.39 -1.71 13.77
N ASP A 161 15.06 -0.61 14.04
CA ASP A 161 16.36 -0.55 14.72
C ASP A 161 16.40 -1.40 16.00
N LYS A 162 15.32 -1.40 16.80
CA LYS A 162 15.21 -2.24 18.02
C LYS A 162 15.35 -3.75 17.80
N ARG A 163 15.24 -4.23 16.55
CA ARG A 163 15.34 -5.64 16.20
C ARG A 163 16.74 -6.08 15.78
N LEU A 164 17.66 -5.13 15.57
CA LEU A 164 19.05 -5.39 15.21
C LEU A 164 19.95 -4.82 16.30
N ARG A 165 20.85 -5.65 16.82
CA ARG A 165 21.89 -5.21 17.75
C ARG A 165 23.21 -5.80 17.30
N TYR A 166 24.21 -4.95 17.13
CA TYR A 166 25.60 -5.38 16.94
C TYR A 166 26.30 -5.48 18.29
N ASP A 167 26.99 -6.58 18.50
CA ASP A 167 27.89 -6.79 19.64
C ASP A 167 29.33 -6.77 19.13
N ALA A 168 30.07 -5.74 19.53
CA ALA A 168 31.46 -5.54 19.12
C ALA A 168 32.41 -6.58 19.73
N SER A 169 32.08 -7.13 20.89
CA SER A 169 32.96 -8.10 21.59
C SER A 169 32.96 -9.46 20.88
N THR A 170 31.79 -9.90 20.44
CA THR A 170 31.61 -11.17 19.73
C THR A 170 31.62 -11.01 18.21
N GLN A 171 31.65 -9.77 17.71
CA GLN A 171 31.49 -9.43 16.29
C GLN A 171 30.22 -10.04 15.68
N THR A 172 29.12 -10.09 16.44
CA THR A 172 27.85 -10.69 15.98
C THR A 172 26.73 -9.68 15.90
N VAL A 173 25.80 -9.94 14.98
CA VAL A 173 24.55 -9.19 14.86
C VAL A 173 23.40 -10.07 15.32
N SER A 174 22.71 -9.62 16.38
CA SER A 174 21.50 -10.23 16.90
C SER A 174 20.27 -9.67 16.18
N LEU A 175 19.51 -10.54 15.53
CA LEU A 175 18.22 -10.25 14.91
C LEU A 175 17.08 -10.86 15.75
N SER A 176 16.25 -10.03 16.36
CA SER A 176 15.03 -10.48 17.04
C SER A 176 13.85 -10.60 16.08
N TYR A 177 13.11 -11.69 16.15
CA TYR A 177 11.96 -11.95 15.29
C TYR A 177 10.87 -12.75 16.01
N LYS A 178 9.65 -12.69 15.48
CA LYS A 178 8.53 -13.53 15.93
C LYS A 178 8.58 -14.88 15.23
N ASP A 179 8.65 -15.97 15.99
CA ASP A 179 8.65 -17.32 15.47
C ASP A 179 7.21 -17.85 15.34
N TYR A 180 6.60 -17.53 14.20
CA TYR A 180 5.25 -17.98 13.86
C TYR A 180 5.12 -19.50 13.70
N ARG A 181 6.23 -20.24 13.56
CA ARG A 181 6.17 -21.72 13.46
C ARG A 181 5.87 -22.38 14.80
N ARG A 182 6.20 -21.68 15.90
CA ARG A 182 5.94 -22.11 17.28
C ARG A 182 4.75 -21.37 17.90
N GLN A 183 3.95 -20.68 17.10
CA GLN A 183 2.79 -19.97 17.61
C GLN A 183 1.68 -20.97 17.95
N GLU A 184 1.25 -20.96 19.20
CA GLU A 184 0.05 -21.66 19.66
C GLU A 184 -1.22 -20.85 19.32
N VAL A 185 -2.32 -21.56 19.12
CA VAL A 185 -3.61 -20.95 18.78
C VAL A 185 -4.06 -20.03 19.91
N GLY A 186 -4.38 -18.77 19.58
CA GLY A 186 -4.82 -17.76 20.54
C GLY A 186 -3.69 -17.02 21.28
N GLN A 187 -2.44 -17.43 21.11
CA GLN A 187 -1.29 -16.77 21.72
C GLN A 187 -0.48 -15.95 20.73
N ALA A 188 0.28 -14.97 21.25
CA ALA A 188 1.26 -14.26 20.45
C ALA A 188 2.44 -15.18 20.09
N ALA A 189 2.93 -15.08 18.86
CA ALA A 189 4.11 -15.84 18.44
C ALA A 189 5.33 -15.49 19.34
N PRO A 190 6.06 -16.51 19.85
CA PRO A 190 7.20 -16.29 20.73
C PRO A 190 8.30 -15.49 20.03
N GLN A 191 9.08 -14.74 20.80
CA GLN A 191 10.26 -14.05 20.29
C GLN A 191 11.44 -15.02 20.24
N ALA A 192 12.20 -14.97 19.14
CA ALA A 192 13.43 -15.71 18.94
C ALA A 192 14.54 -14.75 18.48
N ILE A 193 15.79 -15.12 18.74
CA ILE A 193 16.97 -14.36 18.33
C ILE A 193 17.78 -15.22 17.36
N ARG A 194 18.20 -14.62 16.25
CA ARG A 194 19.15 -15.21 15.30
C ARG A 194 20.45 -14.42 15.36
N GLN A 195 21.55 -15.12 15.58
CA GLN A 195 22.89 -14.54 15.48
C GLN A 195 23.40 -14.67 14.04
N LEU A 196 23.98 -13.60 13.53
CA LEU A 196 24.53 -13.50 12.18
C LEU A 196 25.91 -12.84 12.25
N SER A 197 26.80 -13.21 11.34
CA SER A 197 27.99 -12.38 11.09
C SER A 197 27.55 -11.05 10.44
N PRO A 198 28.33 -9.95 10.58
CA PRO A 198 27.95 -8.65 10.07
C PRO A 198 27.68 -8.65 8.56
N LEU A 199 28.54 -9.33 7.78
CA LEU A 199 28.36 -9.45 6.32
C LEU A 199 27.08 -10.21 5.95
N LEU A 200 26.75 -11.28 6.67
CA LEU A 200 25.49 -12.01 6.44
C LEU A 200 24.29 -11.15 6.82
N ALA A 201 24.36 -10.36 7.89
CA ALA A 201 23.30 -9.43 8.26
C ALA A 201 23.10 -8.34 7.19
N MET A 202 24.18 -7.76 6.67
CA MET A 202 24.13 -6.80 5.57
C MET A 202 23.51 -7.41 4.30
N ALA A 203 23.98 -8.59 3.89
CA ALA A 203 23.43 -9.31 2.74
C ALA A 203 21.94 -9.64 2.95
N GLN A 204 21.55 -10.03 4.17
CA GLN A 204 20.16 -10.33 4.51
C GLN A 204 19.27 -9.09 4.36
N LEU A 205 19.76 -7.89 4.69
CA LEU A 205 19.02 -6.64 4.50
C LEU A 205 18.97 -6.20 3.04
N LEU A 206 20.13 -6.22 2.37
CA LEU A 206 20.27 -5.70 1.00
C LEU A 206 19.51 -6.51 -0.04
N GLN A 207 19.25 -7.81 0.20
CA GLN A 207 18.44 -8.63 -0.72
C GLN A 207 16.98 -8.14 -0.87
N HIS A 208 16.52 -7.23 0.00
CA HIS A 208 15.16 -6.68 -0.02
C HIS A 208 15.09 -5.32 -0.73
N VAL A 209 16.23 -4.81 -1.20
CA VAL A 209 16.26 -3.64 -2.09
C VAL A 209 15.59 -4.03 -3.40
N LEU A 210 14.55 -3.27 -3.77
CA LEU A 210 13.80 -3.53 -4.99
C LEU A 210 14.59 -3.03 -6.21
N PRO A 211 14.34 -3.61 -7.40
CA PRO A 211 14.95 -3.12 -8.63
C PRO A 211 14.68 -1.61 -8.85
N PRO A 212 15.60 -0.88 -9.50
CA PRO A 212 15.41 0.54 -9.78
C PRO A 212 14.07 0.82 -10.46
N HIS A 213 13.35 1.85 -10.04
CA HIS A 213 12.04 2.23 -10.60
C HIS A 213 10.94 1.17 -10.46
N PHE A 214 11.13 0.14 -9.61
CA PHE A 214 10.07 -0.81 -9.33
C PHE A 214 9.08 -0.22 -8.33
N HIS A 215 7.85 0.03 -8.77
CA HIS A 215 6.78 0.49 -7.89
C HIS A 215 6.37 -0.59 -6.88
N ARG A 216 6.70 -0.34 -5.61
CA ARG A 216 6.35 -1.21 -4.47
C ARG A 216 4.85 -1.25 -4.19
N THR A 217 4.12 -0.18 -4.52
CA THR A 217 2.66 -0.09 -4.31
C THR A 217 1.97 0.08 -5.65
N ARG A 218 0.85 -0.62 -5.84
CA ARG A 218 0.05 -0.57 -7.07
C ARG A 218 -1.43 -0.60 -6.74
N SER A 219 -2.22 0.14 -7.52
CA SER A 219 -3.67 0.22 -7.37
C SER A 219 -4.38 -0.34 -8.60
N TYR A 220 -5.46 -1.08 -8.37
CA TYR A 220 -6.21 -1.82 -9.37
C TYR A 220 -7.72 -1.66 -9.14
N GLY A 221 -8.49 -1.89 -10.20
CA GLY A 221 -9.96 -1.80 -10.17
C GLY A 221 -10.43 -0.45 -9.65
N LEU A 222 -11.39 -0.45 -8.73
CA LEU A 222 -11.95 0.78 -8.14
C LEU A 222 -10.93 1.65 -7.41
N HIS A 223 -9.78 1.10 -6.99
CA HIS A 223 -8.71 1.89 -6.36
C HIS A 223 -7.78 2.55 -7.39
N ALA A 224 -7.80 2.13 -8.66
CA ALA A 224 -7.02 2.77 -9.71
C ALA A 224 -7.60 4.16 -10.04
N ALA A 225 -6.74 5.17 -10.15
CA ALA A 225 -7.17 6.57 -10.28
C ALA A 225 -8.13 6.80 -11.47
N ASN A 226 -7.82 6.26 -12.65
CA ASN A 226 -8.65 6.43 -13.84
C ASN A 226 -10.01 5.72 -13.70
N THR A 227 -10.02 4.52 -13.14
CA THR A 227 -11.25 3.77 -12.85
C THR A 227 -12.10 4.49 -11.81
N ARG A 228 -11.49 5.02 -10.74
CA ARG A 228 -12.17 5.81 -9.72
C ARG A 228 -12.77 7.09 -10.29
N LYS A 229 -12.07 7.78 -11.21
CA LYS A 229 -12.61 8.94 -11.91
C LYS A 229 -13.82 8.58 -12.77
N ARG A 230 -13.75 7.46 -13.50
CA ARG A 230 -14.82 7.00 -14.41
C ARG A 230 -16.05 6.50 -13.65
N LEU A 231 -15.86 5.67 -12.63
CA LEU A 231 -16.92 4.93 -11.95
C LEU A 231 -17.30 5.50 -10.59
N GLY A 232 -16.54 6.47 -10.07
CA GLY A 232 -16.76 7.03 -8.73
C GLY A 232 -18.13 7.69 -8.54
N GLY A 233 -18.74 8.17 -9.62
CA GLY A 233 -20.12 8.68 -9.60
C GLY A 233 -21.14 7.61 -9.23
N LEU A 234 -20.95 6.39 -9.72
CA LEU A 234 -21.85 5.24 -9.53
C LEU A 234 -21.77 4.62 -8.13
N LEU A 235 -20.67 4.84 -7.40
CA LEU A 235 -20.52 4.28 -6.07
C LEU A 235 -21.52 4.91 -5.09
N GLU A 236 -22.26 4.07 -4.38
CA GLU A 236 -23.17 4.51 -3.33
C GLU A 236 -22.42 5.25 -2.20
N ARG A 237 -23.12 6.18 -1.52
CA ARG A 237 -22.51 7.00 -0.44
C ARG A 237 -21.92 6.16 0.69
N HIS A 238 -22.52 5.01 1.00
CA HIS A 238 -22.04 4.12 2.06
C HIS A 238 -20.78 3.32 1.67
N VAL A 239 -20.49 3.20 0.38
CA VAL A 239 -19.29 2.52 -0.17
C VAL A 239 -18.16 3.51 -0.40
N LYS A 240 -18.50 4.78 -0.72
CA LYS A 240 -17.53 5.87 -0.80
C LYS A 240 -16.83 5.99 0.56
N GLN A 241 -15.50 5.93 0.55
CA GLN A 241 -14.67 6.24 1.72
C GLN A 241 -15.21 7.51 2.38
N ALA A 242 -15.55 7.43 3.67
CA ALA A 242 -15.97 8.59 4.43
C ALA A 242 -14.95 9.72 4.20
N PRO A 243 -15.40 10.96 3.91
CA PRO A 243 -14.53 12.09 3.56
C PRO A 243 -13.44 12.37 4.62
N ASP A 244 -13.63 11.88 5.84
CA ASP A 244 -12.67 11.94 6.95
C ASP A 244 -11.36 11.16 6.70
N THR A 245 -11.29 10.30 5.68
CA THR A 245 -10.11 9.45 5.41
C THR A 245 -8.84 10.27 5.17
N VAL A 246 -8.92 11.45 4.53
CA VAL A 246 -7.76 12.33 4.30
C VAL A 246 -7.28 12.93 5.63
N LEU A 247 -8.21 13.37 6.47
CA LEU A 247 -7.94 13.87 7.82
C LEU A 247 -7.31 12.79 8.70
N VAL A 248 -7.78 11.55 8.61
CA VAL A 248 -7.21 10.43 9.37
C VAL A 248 -5.81 10.08 8.85
N ILE A 249 -5.59 10.01 7.53
CA ILE A 249 -4.25 9.80 6.93
C ILE A 249 -3.28 10.90 7.36
N LEU A 250 -3.69 12.17 7.36
CA LEU A 250 -2.86 13.30 7.83
C LEU A 250 -2.56 13.20 9.32
N ARG A 251 -3.54 12.83 10.17
CA ARG A 251 -3.35 12.60 11.61
C ARG A 251 -2.32 11.48 11.87
N LEU A 252 -2.28 10.46 11.03
CA LEU A 252 -1.38 9.32 11.18
C LEU A 252 0.01 9.58 10.63
N LEU A 253 0.12 10.23 9.46
CA LEU A 253 1.41 10.71 8.97
C LEU A 253 2.05 11.63 10.01
N LYS A 254 1.25 12.50 10.62
CA LYS A 254 1.67 13.37 11.71
C LYS A 254 2.09 12.60 12.98
N ALA A 255 1.33 11.59 13.40
CA ALA A 255 1.69 10.74 14.55
C ALA A 255 2.97 9.92 14.30
N MET A 256 3.16 9.43 13.07
CA MET A 256 4.34 8.69 12.65
C MET A 256 5.58 9.58 12.51
N LEU A 257 5.40 10.83 12.06
CA LEU A 257 6.47 11.82 11.86
C LEU A 257 6.71 12.71 13.09
N ARG A 258 5.94 12.53 14.18
CA ARG A 258 5.98 13.34 15.41
C ARG A 258 5.86 14.86 15.18
N LEU A 259 5.12 15.29 14.16
CA LEU A 259 4.91 16.71 13.88
C LEU A 259 3.80 17.24 14.81
N GLN A 260 3.90 18.47 15.34
CA GLN A 260 2.81 19.13 16.09
C GLN A 260 1.82 19.82 15.11
N LEU A 261 0.51 19.85 15.41
CA LEU A 261 -0.47 20.56 14.58
C LEU A 261 -0.40 22.00 15.04
N ARG A 262 -0.17 22.95 14.12
CA ARG A 262 -0.38 24.38 14.42
C ARG A 262 -1.85 24.78 14.45
N ASN A 263 -2.76 23.88 14.05
CA ASN A 263 -4.19 24.18 13.85
C ASN A 263 -5.09 23.27 14.72
N THR A 264 -4.80 23.17 16.02
CA THR A 264 -5.72 22.61 17.02
C THR A 264 -6.25 23.77 17.85
N CYS A 265 -7.56 23.84 18.06
CA CYS A 265 -8.12 24.80 19.02
C CYS A 265 -7.54 24.52 20.41
N GLU A 266 -6.93 25.52 21.05
CA GLU A 266 -6.29 25.38 22.36
C GLU A 266 -7.30 25.15 23.49
N GLN A 267 -8.57 25.49 23.29
CA GLN A 267 -9.62 25.27 24.29
C GLN A 267 -10.34 23.93 24.17
N CYS A 268 -10.69 23.49 22.95
CA CYS A 268 -11.51 22.28 22.76
C CYS A 268 -10.79 21.15 22.02
N GLY A 269 -9.54 21.36 21.57
CA GLY A 269 -8.77 20.38 20.81
C GLY A 269 -9.34 20.09 19.41
N SER A 270 -10.37 20.83 18.98
CA SER A 270 -10.98 20.65 17.65
C SER A 270 -9.99 21.00 16.54
N VAL A 271 -10.06 20.20 15.48
CA VAL A 271 -9.30 20.36 14.22
C VAL A 271 -10.23 20.55 13.03
N ALA A 272 -11.52 20.81 13.29
CA ALA A 272 -12.45 21.28 12.26
C ALA A 272 -11.96 22.64 11.76
N GLU A 273 -12.20 22.95 10.48
CA GLU A 273 -12.01 24.32 10.00
C GLU A 273 -12.79 25.25 10.94
N PRO A 274 -12.17 26.33 11.47
CA PRO A 274 -12.90 27.28 12.27
C PRO A 274 -14.10 27.77 11.45
N LEU A 275 -15.24 27.99 12.11
CA LEU A 275 -16.33 28.75 11.51
C LEU A 275 -15.77 30.13 11.19
N ILE A 276 -15.40 30.34 9.93
CA ILE A 276 -14.97 31.65 9.43
C ILE A 276 -16.27 32.37 9.09
N GLU A 277 -16.72 33.24 9.98
CA GLU A 277 -17.67 34.28 9.57
C GLU A 277 -16.90 35.34 8.78
N PRO A 278 -17.22 35.56 7.50
CA PRO A 278 -16.66 36.68 6.76
C PRO A 278 -17.22 37.97 7.37
N VAL A 279 -16.42 38.63 8.19
CA VAL A 279 -16.71 39.98 8.65
C VAL A 279 -16.53 40.91 7.45
N ALA A 280 -17.53 41.75 7.18
CA ALA A 280 -17.42 42.78 6.15
C ALA A 280 -16.17 43.63 6.43
N PRO A 281 -15.39 44.01 5.40
CA PRO A 281 -14.18 44.79 5.59
C PRO A 281 -14.50 46.10 6.32
N ASP A 282 -14.05 46.22 7.55
CA ASP A 282 -14.07 47.48 8.28
C ASP A 282 -12.94 48.36 7.73
N HIS A 283 -13.32 49.28 6.84
CA HIS A 283 -12.40 50.21 6.21
C HIS A 283 -11.68 51.12 7.22
N HIS A 284 -12.22 51.31 8.43
CA HIS A 284 -11.54 52.06 9.50
C HIS A 284 -10.46 51.22 10.19
N LEU A 285 -10.67 49.91 10.33
CA LEU A 285 -9.72 49.00 10.98
C LEU A 285 -8.48 48.74 10.10
N VAL A 286 -8.67 48.61 8.78
CA VAL A 286 -7.58 48.44 7.81
C VAL A 286 -6.66 49.67 7.75
N ALA A 287 -7.22 50.88 7.87
CA ALA A 287 -6.46 52.13 7.90
C ALA A 287 -5.61 52.28 9.18
N SER A 288 -6.04 51.71 10.29
CA SER A 288 -5.29 51.76 11.56
C SER A 288 -4.05 50.84 11.57
N TRP A 289 -4.11 49.71 10.84
CA TRP A 289 -3.03 48.73 10.74
C TRP A 289 -2.01 49.05 9.66
N LEU A 290 -2.48 49.59 8.53
CA LEU A 290 -1.61 50.02 7.45
C LEU A 290 -1.23 51.47 7.72
N LYS A 291 -0.04 51.71 8.29
CA LYS A 291 0.63 53.03 8.28
C LYS A 291 1.05 53.43 6.85
N ILE A 292 0.15 53.31 5.89
CA ILE A 292 0.37 53.66 4.50
C ILE A 292 -0.22 55.06 4.33
N THR A 293 0.65 56.03 4.09
CA THR A 293 0.23 57.34 3.58
C THR A 293 -0.39 57.10 2.21
N VAL A 294 -1.71 57.28 2.11
CA VAL A 294 -2.46 57.11 0.86
C VAL A 294 -1.93 58.16 -0.13
N ARG A 295 -1.09 57.75 -1.09
CA ARG A 295 -0.76 58.60 -2.23
C ARG A 295 -2.02 58.72 -3.10
N PRO A 296 -2.46 59.92 -3.46
CA PRO A 296 -3.55 60.07 -4.40
C PRO A 296 -3.17 59.43 -5.76
N PRO A 297 -4.13 58.84 -6.48
CA PRO A 297 -3.89 58.23 -7.78
C PRO A 297 -3.37 59.28 -8.78
N PRO A 298 -2.51 58.88 -9.74
CA PRO A 298 -2.00 59.80 -10.75
C PRO A 298 -3.15 60.32 -11.63
N VAL A 299 -3.15 61.63 -11.87
CA VAL A 299 -4.13 62.31 -12.73
C VAL A 299 -3.92 61.82 -14.17
N MET A 300 -4.83 61.01 -14.69
CA MET A 300 -4.87 60.66 -16.11
C MET A 300 -5.78 61.65 -16.84
N GLY A 301 -5.22 62.50 -17.69
CA GLY A 301 -5.98 63.45 -18.51
C GLY A 301 -5.16 64.23 -19.54
N CYS A 302 -5.13 63.69 -20.76
CA CYS A 302 -5.10 64.34 -22.08
C CYS A 302 -4.18 65.55 -22.37
N SER A 303 -3.25 65.35 -23.31
CA SER A 303 -2.95 66.35 -24.34
C SER A 303 -3.01 65.66 -25.71
N PRO A 304 -3.85 66.13 -26.66
CA PRO A 304 -3.89 65.56 -28.00
C PRO A 304 -2.63 65.94 -28.80
N LYS A 305 -2.10 64.99 -29.56
CA LYS A 305 -1.00 65.20 -30.52
C LYS A 305 -1.47 66.13 -31.65
N PRO A 306 -0.66 67.09 -32.11
CA PRO A 306 -1.01 67.92 -33.26
C PRO A 306 -0.95 67.13 -34.56
N GLU A 307 -1.95 67.33 -35.43
CA GLU A 307 -1.99 66.81 -36.80
C GLU A 307 -0.94 67.50 -37.68
N LYS A 308 -0.40 66.73 -38.62
CA LYS A 308 0.53 67.19 -39.65
C LYS A 308 -0.21 68.00 -40.71
N VAL A 309 0.26 69.23 -40.96
CA VAL A 309 0.38 69.84 -42.29
C VAL A 309 1.78 70.44 -42.38
#